data_AF-A0A182F4B6-F1
#
_entry.id   AF-A0A182F4B6-F1
#
_cell.length_a   1.000
_cell.length_b   1.000
_cell.length_c   1.000
_cell.angle_alpha   90.00
_cell.angle_beta   90.00
_cell.angle_gamma   90.00
#
_symmetry.space_group_name_H-M   'P 1'
#
loop_
_entity.id
_entity.type
_entity.pdbx_description
1 polymer ?
#
loop_
_entity_poly.entity_id
_entity_poly.type
_entity_poly.pdbx_seq_one_letter_code
_entity_poly.pdbx_strand_id
1 'polypeptide(L)'
;MIPSTDMDALLDCVMREFKLIDSSGEGIAGEPKTVEECEKNIPASLKDRICELRQYTPDTSPDMDKHMQCVLRVVGFVDRNGEVERNVVLSALDEVESHDGIYTDSVDVCLSRTRKLPGTQRPNGFFSCMLATESAGNFQDALELRELKTASQWPEHQAFDRTKVQQQIQEVNRQLQCK
;
A
#
# COMPACT_ATOMS: atom_id res chain seq x y z
N MET A 1 -51.92 -2.96 20.25
CA MET A 1 -50.81 -3.90 20.00
C MET A 1 -49.94 -3.27 18.94
N ILE A 2 -48.82 -2.68 19.34
CA ILE A 2 -47.82 -2.07 18.44
C ILE A 2 -46.78 -3.17 18.21
N PRO A 3 -46.42 -3.54 16.98
CA PRO A 3 -45.40 -4.55 16.76
C PRO A 3 -44.07 -3.98 17.26
N SER A 4 -43.38 -4.73 18.11
CA SER A 4 -42.01 -4.46 18.51
C SER A 4 -41.16 -4.44 17.26
N THR A 5 -40.82 -3.25 16.78
CA THR A 5 -39.82 -3.07 15.73
C THR A 5 -38.53 -3.65 16.25
N ASP A 6 -38.10 -4.70 15.56
CA ASP A 6 -36.89 -5.47 15.77
C ASP A 6 -35.69 -4.52 15.71
N MET A 7 -35.25 -4.01 16.88
CA MET A 7 -34.13 -3.06 16.96
C MET A 7 -32.85 -3.69 16.42
N ASP A 8 -32.75 -5.02 16.42
CA ASP A 8 -31.63 -5.76 15.84
C ASP A 8 -31.61 -5.64 14.31
N ALA A 9 -32.77 -5.65 13.65
CA ALA A 9 -32.86 -5.45 12.20
C ALA A 9 -32.50 -4.00 11.79
N LEU A 10 -32.85 -3.02 12.63
CA LEU A 10 -32.44 -1.62 12.43
C LEU A 10 -30.94 -1.43 12.64
N LEU A 11 -30.37 -2.07 13.66
CA LEU A 11 -28.93 -2.01 13.93
C LEU A 11 -28.14 -2.68 12.80
N ASP A 12 -28.58 -3.84 12.31
CA ASP A 12 -27.95 -4.54 11.19
C ASP A 12 -28.03 -3.74 9.87
N CYS A 13 -29.16 -3.05 9.65
CA CYS A 13 -29.35 -2.18 8.48
C CYS A 13 -28.44 -0.93 8.54
N VAL A 14 -28.31 -0.30 9.72
CA VAL A 14 -27.38 0.82 9.94
C VAL A 14 -25.93 0.37 9.79
N MET A 15 -25.56 -0.79 10.32
CA MET A 15 -24.19 -1.31 10.22
C MET A 15 -23.81 -1.69 8.78
N ARG A 16 -24.77 -2.11 7.94
CA ARG A 16 -24.57 -2.31 6.49
C ARG A 16 -24.40 -1.01 5.71
N GLU A 17 -25.20 0.03 5.99
CA GLU A 17 -25.07 1.35 5.38
C GLU A 17 -23.69 1.98 5.62
N PHE A 18 -23.11 1.75 6.82
CA PHE A 18 -21.77 2.23 7.18
C PHE A 18 -20.60 1.33 6.71
N LYS A 19 -20.86 0.26 5.93
CA LYS A 19 -19.85 -0.75 5.55
C LYS A 19 -19.06 -1.22 6.77
N LEU A 20 -19.73 -1.73 7.81
CA LEU A 20 -19.07 -2.34 8.98
C LEU A 20 -19.22 -3.87 9.08
N ILE A 21 -20.01 -4.50 8.20
CA ILE A 21 -20.16 -5.96 8.12
C ILE A 21 -20.35 -6.37 6.65
N ASP A 22 -19.56 -7.33 6.13
CA ASP A 22 -19.87 -8.02 4.87
C ASP A 22 -20.82 -9.21 5.14
N SER A 23 -21.52 -9.70 4.11
CA SER A 23 -22.47 -10.82 4.11
C SER A 23 -21.99 -12.12 4.79
N SER A 24 -20.71 -12.24 5.13
CA SER A 24 -20.11 -13.37 5.84
C SER A 24 -20.12 -13.26 7.37
N GLY A 25 -20.49 -12.11 7.95
CA GLY A 25 -20.47 -11.90 9.41
C GLY A 25 -19.07 -11.72 10.01
N GLU A 26 -18.03 -11.55 9.19
CA GLU A 26 -16.74 -11.04 9.64
C GLU A 26 -16.82 -9.52 9.78
N GLY A 27 -16.54 -9.02 10.98
CA GLY A 27 -16.43 -7.58 11.22
C GLY A 27 -15.37 -7.02 10.30
N ILE A 28 -15.75 -6.10 9.40
CA ILE A 28 -14.78 -5.41 8.58
C ILE A 28 -14.07 -4.40 9.47
N ALA A 29 -12.90 -4.81 9.94
CA ALA A 29 -11.84 -3.86 10.18
C ALA A 29 -11.82 -2.92 8.97
N GLY A 30 -11.96 -1.61 9.22
CA GLY A 30 -12.03 -0.62 8.15
C GLY A 30 -10.86 -0.78 7.16
N GLU A 31 -11.00 -0.23 5.95
CA GLU A 31 -9.91 -0.27 4.97
C GLU A 31 -8.59 0.21 5.62
N PRO A 32 -7.49 -0.57 5.50
CA PRO A 32 -6.21 -0.18 6.07
C PRO A 32 -5.80 1.22 5.66
N LYS A 33 -5.32 2.00 6.63
CA LYS A 33 -4.87 3.39 6.46
C LYS A 33 -3.36 3.53 6.53
N THR A 34 -2.67 2.51 7.03
CA THR A 34 -1.21 2.46 7.14
C THR A 34 -0.66 1.13 6.62
N VAL A 35 0.62 1.11 6.25
CA VAL A 35 1.31 -0.12 5.81
C VAL A 35 1.34 -1.14 6.94
N GLU A 36 1.54 -0.69 8.19
CA GLU A 36 1.48 -1.52 9.38
C GLU A 36 0.13 -2.24 9.53
N GLU A 37 -1.00 -1.60 9.20
CA GLU A 37 -2.32 -2.24 9.20
C GLU A 37 -2.46 -3.28 8.08
N CYS A 38 -1.83 -3.07 6.92
CA CYS A 38 -1.73 -4.09 5.87
C CYS A 38 -0.91 -5.30 6.33
N GLU A 39 0.21 -5.07 7.01
CA GLU A 39 1.11 -6.12 7.50
C GLU A 39 0.52 -6.91 8.66
N LYS A 40 -0.20 -6.27 9.59
CA LYS A 40 -0.95 -6.96 10.66
C LYS A 40 -1.98 -7.95 10.12
N ASN A 41 -2.53 -7.65 8.93
CA ASN A 41 -3.54 -8.46 8.25
C ASN A 41 -2.97 -9.25 7.05
N ILE A 42 -1.64 -9.42 6.98
CA ILE A 42 -0.98 -10.11 5.87
C ILE A 42 -1.41 -11.59 5.80
N PRO A 43 -1.54 -12.18 4.60
CA PRO A 43 -1.81 -13.61 4.45
C PRO A 43 -0.86 -14.49 5.26
N ALA A 44 -1.37 -15.60 5.81
CA ALA A 44 -0.62 -16.46 6.72
C ALA A 44 0.68 -17.02 6.09
N SER A 45 0.67 -17.27 4.77
CA SER A 45 1.83 -17.71 3.99
C SER A 45 3.00 -16.72 3.97
N LEU A 46 2.73 -15.44 4.26
CA LEU A 46 3.69 -14.35 4.23
C LEU A 46 4.08 -13.83 5.62
N LYS A 47 3.37 -14.25 6.69
CA LYS A 47 3.59 -13.74 8.06
C LYS A 47 5.03 -13.92 8.53
N ASP A 48 5.62 -15.09 8.28
CA ASP A 48 7.00 -15.39 8.68
C ASP A 48 8.05 -14.77 7.74
N ARG A 49 7.61 -14.11 6.66
CA ARG A 49 8.45 -13.49 5.63
C ARG A 49 8.37 -11.96 5.62
N ILE A 50 7.63 -11.32 6.52
CA ILE A 50 7.46 -9.85 6.55
C ILE A 50 8.80 -9.11 6.42
N CYS A 51 9.84 -9.59 7.10
CA CYS A 51 11.16 -8.96 7.07
C CYS A 51 11.90 -9.10 5.74
N GLU A 52 11.65 -10.18 4.99
CA GLU A 52 12.13 -10.35 3.62
C GLU A 52 11.37 -9.41 2.66
N LEU A 53 10.05 -9.27 2.86
CA LEU A 53 9.20 -8.40 2.05
C LEU A 53 9.56 -6.92 2.20
N ARG A 54 9.89 -6.50 3.42
CA ARG A 54 10.37 -5.13 3.73
C ARG A 54 11.78 -4.83 3.19
N GLN A 55 12.44 -5.81 2.57
CA GLN A 55 13.67 -5.62 1.78
C GLN A 55 13.39 -5.49 0.28
N TYR A 56 12.13 -5.31 -0.12
CA TYR A 56 11.71 -5.15 -1.51
C TYR A 56 12.05 -6.34 -2.40
N THR A 57 12.07 -7.56 -1.84
CA THR A 57 12.28 -8.79 -2.62
C THR A 57 11.03 -9.06 -3.48
N PRO A 58 11.15 -9.16 -4.82
CA PRO A 58 10.00 -9.44 -5.68
C PRO A 58 9.40 -10.83 -5.41
N ASP A 59 8.08 -10.91 -5.31
CA ASP A 59 7.32 -12.15 -5.13
C ASP A 59 6.03 -12.08 -5.96
N THR A 60 5.78 -13.07 -6.81
CA THR A 60 4.64 -13.09 -7.75
C THR A 60 3.50 -14.00 -7.29
N SER A 61 3.46 -14.36 -6.00
CA SER A 61 2.41 -15.20 -5.45
C SER A 61 1.08 -14.45 -5.31
N PRO A 62 -0.08 -15.15 -5.36
CA PRO A 62 -1.39 -14.51 -5.18
C PRO A 62 -1.58 -13.83 -3.82
N ASP A 63 -0.86 -14.28 -2.80
CA ASP A 63 -0.89 -13.64 -1.48
C ASP A 63 -0.05 -12.36 -1.47
N MET A 64 1.05 -12.31 -2.21
CA MET A 64 1.81 -11.08 -2.43
C MET A 64 1.00 -10.07 -3.24
N ASP A 65 0.24 -10.52 -4.23
CA ASP A 65 -0.67 -9.66 -5.00
C ASP A 65 -1.65 -8.91 -4.08
N LYS A 66 -2.29 -9.62 -3.15
CA LYS A 66 -3.19 -9.02 -2.14
C LYS A 66 -2.46 -8.05 -1.22
N HIS A 67 -1.27 -8.44 -0.74
CA HIS A 67 -0.48 -7.61 0.15
C HIS A 67 -0.06 -6.30 -0.54
N MET A 68 0.50 -6.37 -1.75
CA MET A 68 0.90 -5.18 -2.51
C MET A 68 -0.28 -4.32 -2.94
N GLN A 69 -1.44 -4.91 -3.24
CA GLN A 69 -2.65 -4.12 -3.46
C GLN A 69 -3.02 -3.31 -2.21
N CYS A 70 -2.90 -3.88 -1.01
CA CYS A 70 -3.13 -3.16 0.24
C CYS A 70 -2.11 -2.03 0.43
N VAL A 71 -0.83 -2.35 0.37
CA VAL A 71 0.27 -1.40 0.61
C VAL A 71 0.24 -0.25 -0.38
N LEU A 72 0.18 -0.54 -1.69
CA LEU A 72 0.18 0.50 -2.72
C LEU A 72 -1.07 1.38 -2.67
N ARG A 73 -2.20 0.86 -2.20
CA ARG A 73 -3.41 1.66 -2.01
C ARG A 73 -3.26 2.60 -0.83
N VAL A 74 -2.69 2.14 0.28
CA VAL A 74 -2.40 2.98 1.45
C VAL A 74 -1.50 4.15 1.06
N VAL A 75 -0.41 3.89 0.34
CA VAL A 75 0.50 4.95 -0.11
C VAL A 75 -0.06 5.79 -1.26
N GLY A 76 -1.22 5.43 -1.80
CA GLY A 76 -1.97 6.16 -2.82
C GLY A 76 -1.49 5.94 -4.26
N PHE A 77 -0.65 4.94 -4.51
CA PHE A 77 -0.11 4.62 -5.84
C PHE A 77 -1.10 3.82 -6.68
N VAL A 78 -2.08 3.18 -6.06
CA VAL A 78 -3.17 2.48 -6.77
C VAL A 78 -4.52 2.82 -6.18
N ASP A 79 -5.55 2.77 -7.02
CA ASP A 79 -6.94 2.92 -6.61
C ASP A 79 -7.51 1.62 -6.01
N ARG A 80 -8.82 1.64 -5.66
CA ARG A 80 -9.51 0.45 -5.12
C ARG A 80 -9.60 -0.72 -6.11
N ASN A 81 -9.48 -0.47 -7.41
CA ASN A 81 -9.55 -1.49 -8.46
C ASN A 81 -8.17 -2.04 -8.82
N GLY A 82 -7.09 -1.51 -8.22
CA GLY A 82 -5.72 -1.84 -8.55
C GLY A 82 -5.24 -1.18 -9.85
N GLU A 83 -5.88 -0.10 -10.29
CA GLU A 83 -5.34 0.78 -11.33
C GLU A 83 -4.26 1.68 -10.72
N VAL A 84 -3.13 1.84 -11.42
CA VAL A 84 -2.00 2.64 -10.93
C VAL A 84 -2.24 4.11 -11.23
N GLU A 85 -2.13 4.94 -10.20
CA GLU A 85 -2.31 6.39 -10.25
C GLU A 85 -1.03 7.08 -10.73
N ARG A 86 -0.80 7.06 -12.05
CA ARG A 86 0.43 7.57 -12.70
C ARG A 86 0.91 8.90 -12.13
N ASN A 87 0.03 9.91 -12.05
CA ASN A 87 0.43 11.25 -11.62
C ASN A 87 0.81 11.29 -10.13
N VAL A 88 0.21 10.44 -9.30
CA VAL A 88 0.57 10.33 -7.87
C VAL A 88 1.96 9.69 -7.75
N VAL A 89 2.24 8.66 -8.54
CA VAL A 89 3.56 8.02 -8.57
C VAL A 89 4.64 9.00 -9.01
N LEU A 90 4.42 9.73 -10.11
CA LEU A 90 5.39 10.74 -10.58
C LEU A 90 5.60 11.85 -9.55
N SER A 91 4.53 12.36 -8.93
CA SER A 91 4.65 13.39 -7.89
C SER A 91 5.44 12.88 -6.68
N ALA A 92 5.26 11.60 -6.30
CA ALA A 92 6.02 11.01 -5.20
C ALA A 92 7.50 10.81 -5.55
N LEU A 93 7.81 10.52 -6.82
CA LEU A 93 9.19 10.43 -7.30
C LEU A 93 9.87 11.80 -7.38
N ASP A 94 9.14 12.84 -7.80
CA ASP A 94 9.60 14.24 -7.77
C ASP A 94 9.97 14.72 -6.36
N GLU A 95 9.31 14.19 -5.32
CA GLU A 95 9.61 14.56 -3.95
C GLU A 95 10.96 14.03 -3.44
N VAL A 96 11.45 12.92 -4.02
CA VAL A 96 12.66 12.22 -3.55
C VAL A 96 13.83 12.30 -4.53
N GLU A 97 13.56 12.58 -5.80
CA GLU A 97 14.59 12.71 -6.83
C GLU A 97 15.02 14.18 -7.00
N SER A 98 16.33 14.40 -7.08
CA SER A 98 16.93 15.72 -7.36
C SER A 98 17.41 15.89 -8.81
N HIS A 99 17.17 14.90 -9.67
CA HIS A 99 17.57 14.83 -11.08
C HIS A 99 16.34 14.92 -12.00
N ASP A 100 16.58 15.31 -13.26
CA ASP A 100 15.58 15.75 -14.24
C ASP A 100 14.61 14.65 -14.76
N GLY A 101 13.84 13.98 -13.89
CA GLY A 101 12.66 13.20 -14.27
C GLY A 101 12.94 11.87 -14.98
N ILE A 102 14.12 11.27 -14.75
CA ILE A 102 14.58 10.00 -15.36
C ILE A 102 13.57 8.86 -15.09
N TYR A 103 12.83 8.94 -13.98
CA TYR A 103 11.83 7.95 -13.62
C TYR A 103 10.59 7.91 -14.53
N THR A 104 10.35 8.94 -15.36
CA THR A 104 9.11 9.03 -16.15
C THR A 104 9.02 7.88 -17.15
N ASP A 105 10.11 7.60 -17.86
CA ASP A 105 10.18 6.49 -18.83
C ASP A 105 10.01 5.14 -18.12
N SER A 106 10.63 4.97 -16.95
CA SER A 106 10.47 3.79 -16.10
C SER A 106 9.00 3.55 -15.73
N VAL A 107 8.31 4.59 -15.24
CA VAL A 107 6.89 4.53 -14.87
C VAL A 107 6.03 4.16 -16.09
N ASP A 108 6.23 4.82 -17.23
CA ASP A 108 5.43 4.58 -18.44
C ASP A 108 5.62 3.17 -19.01
N VAL A 109 6.86 2.67 -19.01
CA VAL A 109 7.17 1.29 -19.40
C VAL A 109 6.48 0.31 -18.47
N CYS A 110 6.52 0.53 -17.15
CA CYS A 110 5.90 -0.37 -16.17
C CYS A 110 4.37 -0.33 -16.20
N LEU A 111 3.76 0.82 -16.43
CA LEU A 111 2.32 0.93 -16.69
C LEU A 111 1.92 0.16 -17.95
N SER A 112 2.67 0.33 -19.04
CA SER A 112 2.42 -0.36 -20.32
C SER A 112 2.50 -1.88 -20.17
N ARG A 113 3.52 -2.38 -19.47
CA ARG A 113 3.73 -3.82 -19.22
C ARG A 113 2.60 -4.45 -18.40
N THR A 114 2.11 -3.74 -17.40
CA THR A 114 1.15 -4.28 -16.42
C THR A 114 -0.30 -4.05 -16.80
N ARG A 115 -0.57 -3.21 -17.82
CA ARG A 115 -1.93 -2.91 -18.31
C ARG A 115 -2.77 -4.15 -18.63
N LYS A 116 -2.16 -5.23 -19.10
CA LYS A 116 -2.84 -6.48 -19.46
C LYS A 116 -3.10 -7.41 -18.27
N LEU A 117 -2.50 -7.13 -17.11
CA LEU A 117 -2.71 -7.92 -15.92
C LEU A 117 -4.09 -7.64 -15.34
N PRO A 118 -4.72 -8.64 -14.67
CA PRO A 118 -5.90 -8.41 -13.85
C PRO A 118 -5.64 -7.32 -12.80
N GLY A 119 -6.67 -6.55 -12.43
CA GLY A 119 -6.54 -5.49 -11.43
C GLY A 119 -6.01 -5.96 -10.08
N THR A 120 -6.23 -7.22 -9.71
CA THR A 120 -5.66 -7.82 -8.49
C THR A 120 -4.16 -8.09 -8.57
N GLN A 121 -3.59 -8.29 -9.77
CA GLN A 121 -2.16 -8.57 -9.98
C GLN A 121 -1.37 -7.33 -10.41
N ARG A 122 -2.06 -6.35 -11.01
CA ARG A 122 -1.44 -5.15 -11.57
C ARG A 122 -0.61 -4.35 -10.56
N PRO A 123 -1.05 -4.13 -9.30
CA PRO A 123 -0.24 -3.42 -8.31
C PRO A 123 1.11 -4.08 -8.06
N ASN A 124 1.12 -5.39 -7.81
CA ASN A 124 2.36 -6.15 -7.58
C ASN A 124 3.24 -6.25 -8.83
N GLY A 125 2.62 -6.41 -10.00
CA GLY A 125 3.32 -6.38 -11.28
C GLY A 125 3.99 -5.02 -11.54
N PHE A 126 3.34 -3.92 -11.18
CA PHE A 126 3.89 -2.57 -11.33
C PHE A 126 5.06 -2.34 -10.37
N PHE A 127 4.88 -2.71 -9.09
CA PHE A 127 5.92 -2.69 -8.08
C PHE A 127 7.17 -3.46 -8.52
N SER A 128 7.00 -4.73 -8.91
CA SER A 128 8.10 -5.59 -9.34
C SER A 128 8.79 -5.05 -10.59
N CYS A 129 8.04 -4.43 -11.51
CA CYS A 129 8.62 -3.80 -12.69
C CYS A 129 9.49 -2.59 -12.33
N MET A 130 9.01 -1.69 -11.45
CA MET A 130 9.75 -0.51 -11.03
C MET A 130 11.05 -0.87 -10.30
N LEU A 131 11.03 -1.92 -9.48
CA LEU A 131 12.23 -2.44 -8.81
C LEU A 131 13.26 -3.02 -9.77
N ALA A 132 12.88 -3.33 -11.00
CA ALA A 132 13.76 -3.84 -12.04
C ALA A 132 14.27 -2.76 -13.00
N THR A 133 13.95 -1.48 -12.78
CA THR A 133 14.44 -0.36 -13.62
C THR A 133 15.60 0.38 -12.95
N GLU A 134 16.23 1.28 -13.69
CA GLU A 134 17.25 2.21 -13.17
C GLU A 134 16.71 3.15 -12.07
N SER A 135 15.39 3.32 -11.98
CA SER A 135 14.74 4.18 -10.98
C SER A 135 14.35 3.45 -9.70
N ALA A 136 14.76 2.19 -9.52
CA ALA A 136 14.41 1.37 -8.36
C ALA A 136 14.72 2.04 -7.02
N GLY A 137 15.89 2.68 -6.90
CA GLY A 137 16.30 3.38 -5.67
C GLY A 137 15.39 4.56 -5.32
N ASN A 138 15.07 5.41 -6.31
CA ASN A 138 14.15 6.53 -6.11
C ASN A 138 12.72 6.04 -5.82
N PHE A 139 12.30 4.94 -6.45
CA PHE A 139 11.00 4.33 -6.19
C PHE A 139 10.89 3.78 -4.78
N GLN A 140 11.95 3.15 -4.25
CA GLN A 140 12.02 2.72 -2.86
C GLN A 140 11.95 3.91 -1.90
N ASP A 141 12.77 4.95 -2.11
CA ASP A 141 12.74 6.17 -1.30
C ASP A 141 11.33 6.81 -1.28
N ALA A 142 10.65 6.84 -2.43
CA ALA A 142 9.29 7.36 -2.54
C ALA A 142 8.29 6.51 -1.76
N LEU A 143 8.37 5.17 -1.83
CA LEU A 143 7.53 4.28 -1.04
C LEU A 143 7.74 4.49 0.47
N GLU A 144 8.98 4.54 0.92
CA GLU A 144 9.35 4.77 2.31
C GLU A 144 8.83 6.12 2.82
N LEU A 145 9.04 7.20 2.06
CA LEU A 145 8.53 8.51 2.43
C LEU A 145 7.00 8.52 2.53
N ARG A 146 6.30 7.87 1.59
CA ARG A 146 4.83 7.77 1.60
C ARG A 146 4.32 6.91 2.75
N GLU A 147 5.00 5.83 3.11
CA GLU A 147 4.70 5.04 4.31
C GLU A 147 4.76 5.92 5.56
N LEU A 148 5.84 6.68 5.75
CA LEU A 148 5.97 7.57 6.90
C LEU A 148 4.93 8.70 6.92
N LYS A 149 4.63 9.30 5.76
CA LYS A 149 3.59 10.34 5.64
C LYS A 149 2.20 9.79 5.97
N THR A 150 1.84 8.62 5.45
CA THR A 150 0.53 7.99 5.74
C THR A 150 0.40 7.57 7.20
N ALA A 151 1.50 7.18 7.85
CA ALA A 151 1.56 6.92 9.28
C ALA A 151 1.68 8.20 10.15
N SER A 152 1.66 9.40 9.56
CA SER A 152 1.89 10.68 10.25
C SER A 152 3.23 10.77 11.00
N GLN A 153 4.23 9.96 10.60
CA GLN A 153 5.59 9.95 11.15
C GLN A 153 6.52 10.94 10.43
N TRP A 154 6.10 11.41 9.25
CA TRP A 154 6.75 12.48 8.50
C TRP A 154 5.84 13.70 8.36
N PRO A 155 6.24 14.89 8.85
CA PRO A 155 5.44 16.10 8.70
C PRO A 155 5.23 16.47 7.22
N GLU A 156 4.02 16.90 6.87
CA GLU A 156 3.62 17.19 5.48
C GLU A 156 4.54 18.22 4.78
N HIS A 157 4.99 19.23 5.52
CA HIS A 157 5.85 20.30 5.01
C HIS A 157 7.35 19.98 5.09
N GLN A 158 7.73 18.85 5.66
CA GLN A 158 9.14 18.51 5.79
C GLN A 158 9.66 17.98 4.44
N ALA A 159 10.65 18.67 3.87
CA ALA A 159 11.34 18.23 2.67
C ALA A 159 12.01 16.86 2.87
N PHE A 160 12.10 16.08 1.79
CA PHE A 160 12.74 14.77 1.81
C PHE A 160 14.19 14.86 2.30
N ASP A 161 14.54 13.97 3.22
CA ASP A 161 15.91 13.72 3.68
C ASP A 161 16.07 12.21 3.75
N ARG A 162 16.81 11.65 2.79
CA ARG A 162 17.02 10.20 2.66
C ARG A 162 17.55 9.57 3.95
N THR A 163 18.52 10.21 4.61
CA THR A 163 19.12 9.66 5.84
C THR A 163 18.09 9.60 6.96
N LYS A 164 17.28 10.65 7.11
CA LYS A 164 16.25 10.68 8.15
C LYS A 164 15.09 9.73 7.86
N VAL A 165 14.66 9.61 6.60
CA VAL A 165 13.65 8.62 6.18
C VAL A 165 14.13 7.21 6.50
N GLN A 166 15.34 6.84 6.08
CA GLN A 166 15.91 5.52 6.33
C GLN A 166 16.02 5.20 7.82
N GLN A 167 16.39 6.18 8.66
CA GLN A 167 16.42 6.00 10.11
C GLN A 167 15.02 5.72 10.70
N GLN A 168 13.99 6.41 10.22
CA GLN A 168 12.61 6.18 10.67
C GLN A 168 12.07 4.82 10.18
N ILE A 169 12.32 4.45 8.93
CA ILE A 169 11.95 3.12 8.41
C ILE A 169 12.65 2.01 9.18
N GLN A 170 13.92 2.18 9.55
CA GLN A 170 14.62 1.23 10.42
C GLN A 170 13.97 1.09 11.80
N GLU A 171 13.42 2.17 12.35
CA GLU A 171 12.63 2.11 13.59
C GLU A 171 11.35 1.29 13.40
N VAL A 172 10.61 1.54 12.32
CA VAL A 172 9.41 0.75 11.96
C VAL A 172 9.76 -0.73 11.80
N ASN A 173 10.83 -1.04 11.07
CA ASN A 173 11.30 -2.43 10.88
C ASN A 173 11.65 -3.10 12.22
N ARG A 174 12.25 -2.35 13.15
CA ARG A 174 12.58 -2.86 14.49
C ARG A 174 11.35 -3.15 15.33
N GLN A 175 10.31 -2.31 15.22
CA GLN A 175 9.02 -2.53 15.89
C GLN A 175 8.33 -3.80 15.37
N LEU A 176 8.53 -4.14 14.09
CA LEU A 176 8.10 -5.39 13.45
C LEU A 176 9.02 -6.58 13.76
N GLN A 177 10.04 -6.41 14.62
CA GLN A 177 11.02 -7.43 14.99
C GLN A 177 11.85 -7.96 13.81
N CYS A 178 11.98 -7.17 12.75
CA CYS A 178 12.89 -7.46 11.66
C CYS A 178 14.34 -7.21 12.11
N LYS A 179 15.17 -8.25 11.96
CA LYS A 179 16.58 -8.27 12.35
C LYS A 179 17.48 -7.74 11.24
#